data_AF-A0A2G5M7W8-F1
#
_entry.id   AF-A0A2G5M7W8-F1
#
_cell.length_a   1.000
_cell.length_b   1.000
_cell.length_c   1.000
_cell.angle_alpha   90.00
_cell.angle_beta   90.00
_cell.angle_gamma   90.00
#
_symmetry.space_group_name_H-M   'P 1'
#
loop_
_entity.id
_entity.type
_entity.pdbx_description
1 polymer ?
#
loop_
_entity_poly.entity_id
_entity_poly.type
_entity_poly.pdbx_seq_one_letter_code
_entity_poly.pdbx_strand_id
1 'polypeptide(L)'
;MKQSLYLSKSAFAARIGRTPSYVTWLKNNSRLVLSPDGKKVDVLATEALILETADPSKAAVAARHQQDRIQRDVYSQLSPLVEPTNTAAPQQPLTAKGHDFQKARAMREHNLAQLAEIELHKAQGSLVARDAVELGAYNAGRHLRDQLFGLLPQLSHKLVAMTDPWDIEKHLTATLRKSLEEAERMSSSDLERAMTTS
;
A
#
# COMPACT_ATOMS: atom_id res chain seq x y z
N MET A 1 43.97 11.02 12.91
CA MET A 1 44.40 9.74 12.32
C MET A 1 43.51 8.63 12.86
N LYS A 2 42.55 8.12 12.07
CA LYS A 2 41.81 6.89 12.46
C LYS A 2 42.81 5.74 12.37
N GLN A 3 43.11 5.09 13.48
CA GLN A 3 44.00 3.93 13.51
C GLN A 3 43.31 2.77 12.79
N SER A 4 43.67 2.52 11.53
CA SER A 4 43.20 1.35 10.80
C SER A 4 43.74 0.09 11.44
N LEU A 5 42.88 -0.64 12.15
CA LEU A 5 43.22 -1.94 12.70
C LEU A 5 43.03 -3.00 11.61
N TYR A 6 44.12 -3.63 11.19
CA TYR A 6 44.09 -4.67 10.16
C TYR A 6 44.21 -6.05 10.78
N LEU A 7 43.15 -6.86 10.66
CA LEU A 7 43.12 -8.25 11.15
C LEU A 7 43.09 -9.24 10.00
N SER A 8 43.56 -10.47 10.24
CA SER A 8 43.32 -11.58 9.31
C SER A 8 41.81 -11.90 9.25
N LYS A 9 41.36 -12.52 8.17
CA LYS A 9 39.94 -12.88 7.99
C LYS A 9 39.40 -13.77 9.13
N SER A 10 40.22 -14.69 9.62
CA SER A 10 39.89 -15.57 10.75
C SER A 10 39.83 -14.81 12.08
N ALA A 11 40.79 -13.92 12.33
CA ALA A 11 40.82 -13.11 13.56
C ALA A 11 39.66 -12.08 13.59
N PHE A 12 39.29 -11.53 12.43
CA PHE A 12 38.10 -10.67 12.31
C PHE A 12 36.82 -11.46 12.59
N ALA A 13 36.67 -12.67 12.03
CA ALA A 13 35.53 -13.55 12.29
C ALA A 13 35.37 -13.87 13.79
N ALA A 14 36.48 -14.23 14.45
CA ALA A 14 36.50 -14.51 15.88
C ALA A 14 36.10 -13.31 16.73
N ARG A 15 36.59 -12.10 16.38
CA ARG A 15 36.25 -10.85 17.07
C ARG A 15 34.76 -10.53 17.03
N ILE A 16 34.11 -10.74 15.89
CA ILE A 16 32.66 -10.48 15.73
C ILE A 16 31.79 -11.67 16.17
N GLY A 17 32.38 -12.74 16.71
CA GLY A 17 31.66 -13.94 17.14
C GLY A 17 30.95 -14.66 15.98
N ARG A 18 31.49 -14.59 14.76
CA ARG A 18 30.91 -15.24 13.57
C ARG A 18 31.88 -16.25 12.96
N THR A 19 31.32 -17.20 12.22
CA THR A 19 32.10 -18.21 11.50
C THR A 19 32.89 -17.59 10.33
N PRO A 20 34.04 -18.15 9.92
CA PRO A 20 34.82 -17.68 8.77
C PRO A 20 34.00 -17.54 7.47
N SER A 21 33.00 -18.40 7.27
CA SER A 21 32.06 -18.34 6.13
C SER A 21 31.29 -17.01 6.05
N TYR A 22 31.04 -16.36 7.19
CA TYR A 22 30.38 -15.05 7.25
C TYR A 22 31.26 -13.95 6.65
N VAL A 23 32.59 -14.02 6.83
CA VAL A 23 33.53 -13.07 6.24
C VAL A 23 33.60 -13.25 4.72
N THR A 24 33.52 -14.49 4.23
CA THR A 24 33.37 -14.77 2.79
C THR A 24 32.06 -14.21 2.23
N TRP A 25 30.96 -14.35 2.97
CA TRP A 25 29.68 -13.76 2.59
C TRP A 25 29.74 -12.22 2.56
N LEU A 26 30.39 -11.57 3.53
CA LEU A 26 30.60 -10.12 3.53
C LEU A 26 31.41 -9.66 2.32
N LYS A 27 32.45 -10.43 1.94
CA LYS A 27 33.25 -10.16 0.74
C LYS A 27 32.39 -10.21 -0.53
N ASN A 28 31.57 -11.24 -0.68
CA ASN A 28 30.73 -11.44 -1.87
C ASN A 28 29.59 -10.42 -1.99
N ASN A 29 29.14 -9.85 -0.87
CA ASN A 29 28.10 -8.82 -0.85
C ASN A 29 28.65 -7.39 -0.83
N SER A 30 29.94 -7.19 -1.11
CA SER A 30 30.58 -5.87 -1.11
C SER A 30 30.46 -5.13 0.23
N ARG A 31 30.40 -5.87 1.34
CA ARG A 31 30.30 -5.37 2.73
C ARG A 31 31.59 -5.59 3.53
N LEU A 32 32.71 -5.78 2.85
CA LEU A 32 34.03 -6.03 3.46
C LEU A 32 35.05 -5.06 2.89
N VAL A 33 35.71 -4.28 3.74
CA VAL A 33 36.81 -3.40 3.35
C VAL A 33 38.13 -4.11 3.64
N LEU A 34 38.94 -4.28 2.60
CA LEU A 34 40.27 -4.89 2.69
C LEU A 34 41.35 -3.81 2.81
N SER A 35 42.45 -4.19 3.46
CA SER A 35 43.69 -3.41 3.52
C SER A 35 44.25 -3.15 2.10
N PRO A 36 45.08 -2.11 1.89
CA PRO A 36 45.72 -1.85 0.59
C PRO A 36 46.48 -3.04 -0.01
N ASP A 37 46.97 -3.94 0.84
CA ASP A 37 47.67 -5.18 0.49
C ASP A 37 46.74 -6.36 0.14
N GLY A 38 45.41 -6.20 0.25
CA GLY A 38 44.39 -7.20 -0.05
C GLY A 38 44.33 -8.43 0.88
N LYS A 39 45.30 -8.60 1.78
CA LYS A 39 45.45 -9.79 2.65
C LYS A 39 44.72 -9.69 3.98
N LYS A 40 44.49 -8.48 4.50
CA LYS A 40 43.89 -8.21 5.82
C LYS A 40 42.59 -7.41 5.69
N VAL A 41 41.69 -7.56 6.65
CA VAL A 41 40.42 -6.82 6.75
C VAL A 41 40.65 -5.54 7.54
N ASP A 42 40.22 -4.39 7.00
CA ASP A 42 40.12 -3.15 7.79
C ASP A 42 38.89 -3.26 8.69
N VAL A 43 39.15 -3.42 9.98
CA VAL A 43 38.14 -3.73 10.98
C VAL A 43 37.17 -2.58 11.14
N LEU A 44 37.66 -1.35 11.29
CA LEU A 44 36.83 -0.18 11.58
C LEU A 44 35.98 0.21 10.37
N ALA A 45 36.56 0.16 9.17
CA ALA A 45 35.83 0.45 7.94
C ALA A 45 34.77 -0.63 7.64
N THR A 46 35.08 -1.90 7.91
CA THR A 46 34.12 -3.00 7.75
C THR A 46 33.01 -2.95 8.80
N GLU A 47 33.33 -2.71 10.07
CA GLU A 47 32.32 -2.58 11.15
C GLU A 47 31.36 -1.42 10.86
N ALA A 48 31.88 -0.25 10.43
CA ALA A 48 31.06 0.89 10.02
C ALA A 48 30.15 0.54 8.84
N LEU A 49 30.67 -0.12 7.80
CA LEU A 49 29.89 -0.53 6.64
C LEU A 49 28.81 -1.55 7.01
N ILE A 50 29.11 -2.48 7.93
CA ILE A 50 28.13 -3.45 8.44
C ILE A 50 27.00 -2.73 9.18
N LEU A 51 27.31 -1.75 10.03
CA LEU A 51 26.31 -0.96 10.76
C LEU A 51 25.44 -0.12 9.81
N GLU A 52 26.05 0.54 8.82
CA GLU A 52 25.34 1.35 7.83
C GLU A 52 24.41 0.51 6.95
N THR A 53 24.79 -0.74 6.66
CA THR A 53 24.01 -1.67 5.83
C THR A 53 23.19 -2.68 6.64
N ALA A 54 23.16 -2.56 7.97
CA ALA A 54 22.36 -3.44 8.82
C ALA A 54 20.88 -3.07 8.65
N ASP A 55 20.06 -4.08 8.33
CA ASP A 55 18.61 -3.92 8.21
C ASP A 55 17.95 -4.03 9.60
N PRO A 56 17.47 -2.92 10.20
CA PRO A 56 16.86 -2.93 11.53
C PRO A 56 15.55 -3.72 11.56
N SER A 57 14.86 -3.92 10.43
CA SER A 57 13.63 -4.71 10.37
C SER A 57 13.87 -6.22 10.44
N LYS A 58 15.07 -6.67 10.08
CA LYS A 58 15.50 -8.07 10.24
C LYS A 58 16.18 -8.34 11.57
N ALA A 59 16.33 -7.34 12.45
CA ALA A 59 16.95 -7.52 13.77
C ALA A 59 16.18 -8.53 14.63
N ALA A 60 14.84 -8.47 14.62
CA ALA A 60 14.00 -9.43 15.35
C ALA A 60 14.09 -10.86 14.78
N VAL A 61 14.18 -10.99 13.46
CA VAL A 61 14.33 -12.28 12.76
C VAL A 61 15.73 -12.86 12.99
N ALA A 62 16.76 -12.02 12.95
CA ALA A 62 18.13 -12.39 13.27
C ALA A 62 18.28 -12.81 14.74
N ALA A 63 17.60 -12.13 15.66
CA ALA A 63 17.55 -12.50 17.08
C ALA A 63 16.86 -13.87 17.28
N ARG A 64 15.72 -14.12 16.63
CA ARG A 64 15.06 -15.44 16.65
C ARG A 64 15.96 -16.54 16.09
N HIS A 65 16.58 -16.33 14.92
CA HIS A 65 17.51 -17.31 14.36
C HIS A 65 18.79 -17.51 15.18
N GLN A 66 19.23 -16.50 15.94
CA GLN A 66 20.35 -16.64 16.87
C GLN A 66 19.94 -17.47 18.09
N GLN A 67 18.75 -17.23 18.64
CA GLN A 67 18.17 -18.02 19.73
C GLN A 67 17.95 -19.47 19.31
N ASP A 68 17.42 -19.71 18.12
CA ASP A 68 17.24 -21.06 17.55
C ASP A 68 18.56 -21.82 17.37
N ARG A 69 19.66 -21.12 17.07
CA ARG A 69 20.99 -21.75 16.97
C ARG A 69 21.53 -22.11 18.33
N ILE A 70 21.40 -21.21 19.32
CA ILE A 70 21.82 -21.49 20.70
C ILE A 70 21.02 -22.67 21.26
N GLN A 71 19.70 -22.71 21.04
CA GLN A 71 18.87 -23.82 21.49
C GLN A 71 19.25 -25.15 20.82
N ARG A 72 19.51 -25.16 19.51
CA ARG A 72 19.99 -26.36 18.80
C ARG A 72 21.35 -26.83 19.30
N ASP A 73 22.28 -25.91 19.57
CA ASP A 73 23.62 -26.23 20.07
C ASP A 73 23.55 -26.81 21.49
N VAL A 74 22.70 -26.24 22.36
CA VAL A 74 22.41 -26.76 23.70
C VAL A 74 21.75 -28.16 23.63
N TYR A 75 20.79 -28.36 22.73
CA TYR A 75 20.16 -29.67 22.54
C TYR A 75 21.12 -30.71 21.95
N SER A 76 22.03 -30.30 21.05
CA SER A 76 23.04 -31.19 20.46
C SER A 76 24.11 -31.63 21.47
N GLN A 77 24.38 -30.83 22.50
CA GLN A 77 25.29 -31.20 23.59
C GLN A 77 24.64 -32.13 24.62
N LEU A 78 23.31 -32.18 24.68
CA LEU A 78 22.53 -33.02 25.59
C LEU A 78 22.07 -34.34 24.95
N SER A 79 22.33 -34.58 23.66
CA SER A 79 21.94 -35.80 22.95
C SER A 79 22.96 -36.15 21.86
N PRO A 80 23.79 -37.20 22.05
CA PRO A 80 24.89 -37.50 21.12
C PRO A 80 24.46 -38.21 19.82
N LEU A 81 23.18 -38.19 19.41
CA LEU A 81 22.67 -39.12 18.38
C LEU A 81 21.85 -38.50 17.23
N VAL A 82 22.16 -37.29 16.77
CA VAL A 82 21.53 -36.77 15.53
C VAL A 82 22.54 -36.08 14.64
N GLU A 83 22.79 -36.66 13.47
CA GLU A 83 23.56 -36.04 12.39
C GLU A 83 22.89 -34.75 11.88
N PRO A 84 23.66 -33.68 11.63
CA PRO A 84 23.09 -32.41 11.19
C PRO A 84 22.69 -32.48 9.71
N THR A 85 21.39 -32.52 9.44
CA THR A 85 20.85 -32.29 8.09
C THR A 85 20.92 -30.80 7.75
N ASN A 86 21.89 -30.46 6.93
CA ASN A 86 22.21 -29.11 6.48
C ASN A 86 21.26 -28.68 5.35
N THR A 87 20.04 -28.25 5.67
CA THR A 87 19.12 -27.66 4.66
C THR A 87 19.23 -26.14 4.69
N ALA A 88 20.32 -25.63 4.12
CA ALA A 88 20.43 -24.22 3.76
C ALA A 88 19.80 -24.03 2.37
N ALA A 89 18.57 -23.53 2.32
CA ALA A 89 18.01 -23.03 1.06
C ALA A 89 18.83 -21.81 0.60
N PRO A 90 19.27 -21.71 -0.67
CA PRO A 90 19.98 -20.55 -1.17
C PRO A 90 19.03 -19.35 -1.23
N GLN A 91 19.15 -18.41 -0.30
CA GLN A 91 18.52 -17.09 -0.45
C GLN A 91 19.23 -16.36 -1.59
N GLN A 92 18.52 -16.12 -2.69
CA GLN A 92 19.01 -15.34 -3.81
C GLN A 92 19.48 -13.95 -3.32
N PRO A 93 20.66 -13.48 -3.74
CA PRO A 93 21.15 -12.17 -3.34
C PRO A 93 20.34 -11.08 -4.02
N LEU A 94 19.53 -10.36 -3.23
CA LEU A 94 18.92 -9.10 -3.66
C LEU A 94 20.05 -8.06 -3.80
N THR A 95 20.51 -7.84 -5.03
CA THR A 95 21.57 -6.87 -5.39
C THR A 95 21.09 -5.42 -5.40
N ALA A 96 20.13 -5.05 -4.54
CA ALA A 96 19.74 -3.66 -4.38
C ALA A 96 20.74 -2.99 -3.43
N LYS A 97 21.49 -1.99 -3.92
CA LYS A 97 22.32 -1.11 -3.08
C LYS A 97 21.45 -0.63 -1.91
N GLY A 98 21.94 -0.67 -0.67
CA GLY A 98 21.14 -0.40 0.54
C GLY A 98 20.36 0.93 0.50
N HIS A 99 20.88 1.93 -0.20
CA HIS A 99 20.21 3.21 -0.46
C HIS A 99 18.96 3.09 -1.36
N ASP A 100 18.97 2.20 -2.36
CA ASP A 100 17.81 1.94 -3.21
C ASP A 100 16.72 1.16 -2.46
N PHE A 101 17.12 0.29 -1.52
CA PHE A 101 16.16 -0.42 -0.67
C PHE A 101 15.43 0.52 0.30
N GLN A 102 16.17 1.44 0.96
CA GLN A 102 15.56 2.45 1.84
C GLN A 102 14.64 3.39 1.07
N LYS A 103 15.04 3.83 -0.13
CA LYS A 103 14.18 4.62 -1.03
C LYS A 103 12.92 3.87 -1.43
N ALA A 104 13.05 2.61 -1.89
CA ALA A 104 11.90 1.80 -2.26
C ALA A 104 10.95 1.56 -1.07
N ARG A 105 11.49 1.41 0.14
CA ARG A 105 10.71 1.29 1.37
C ARG A 105 9.99 2.59 1.72
N ALA A 106 10.68 3.73 1.69
CA ALA A 106 10.07 5.02 1.95
C ALA A 106 8.95 5.33 0.94
N MET A 107 9.15 5.01 -0.35
CA MET A 107 8.10 5.12 -1.36
C MET A 107 6.90 4.22 -1.05
N ARG A 108 7.13 2.96 -0.66
CA ARG A 108 6.03 2.05 -0.29
C ARG A 108 5.25 2.57 0.92
N GLU A 109 5.93 2.98 1.97
CA GLU A 109 5.31 3.52 3.19
C GLU A 109 4.52 4.80 2.88
N HIS A 110 5.06 5.68 2.02
CA HIS A 110 4.35 6.88 1.57
C HIS A 110 3.08 6.56 0.77
N ASN A 111 3.15 5.62 -0.19
CA ASN A 111 1.97 5.21 -0.96
C ASN A 111 0.91 4.53 -0.08
N LEU A 112 1.33 3.75 0.91
CA LEU A 112 0.40 3.16 1.90
C LEU A 112 -0.28 4.25 2.75
N ALA A 113 0.46 5.27 3.17
CA ALA A 113 -0.11 6.40 3.89
C ALA A 113 -1.13 7.17 3.04
N GLN A 114 -0.82 7.43 1.77
CA GLN A 114 -1.78 8.05 0.84
C GLN A 114 -3.03 7.20 0.62
N LEU A 115 -2.88 5.87 0.50
CA LEU A 115 -4.02 4.97 0.36
C LEU A 115 -4.92 5.02 1.60
N ALA A 116 -4.31 4.99 2.80
CA ALA A 116 -5.04 5.10 4.06
C ALA A 116 -5.75 6.45 4.19
N GLU A 117 -5.15 7.54 3.72
CA GLU A 117 -5.79 8.87 3.68
C GLU A 117 -7.00 8.88 2.74
N ILE A 118 -6.89 8.32 1.54
CA ILE A 118 -8.02 8.19 0.60
C ILE A 118 -9.14 7.34 1.21
N GLU A 119 -8.81 6.22 1.87
CA GLU A 119 -9.78 5.36 2.55
C GLU A 119 -10.47 6.07 3.70
N LEU A 120 -9.73 6.83 4.52
CA LEU A 120 -10.27 7.64 5.59
C LEU A 120 -11.27 8.67 5.04
N HIS A 121 -10.90 9.39 3.98
CA HIS A 121 -11.79 10.36 3.36
C HIS A 121 -13.04 9.74 2.73
N LYS A 122 -12.93 8.55 2.14
CA LYS A 122 -14.11 7.79 1.67
C LYS A 122 -15.02 7.42 2.85
N ALA A 123 -14.45 6.91 3.95
CA ALA A 123 -15.22 6.55 5.14
C ALA A 123 -15.88 7.77 5.82
N GLN A 124 -15.26 8.95 5.74
CA GLN A 124 -15.83 10.23 6.19
C GLN A 124 -16.87 10.81 5.21
N GLY A 125 -17.04 10.22 4.03
CA GLY A 125 -17.95 10.71 3.00
C GLY A 125 -17.47 11.95 2.25
N SER A 126 -16.21 12.37 2.40
CA SER A 126 -15.66 13.54 1.69
C SER A 126 -15.16 13.20 0.28
N LEU A 127 -15.01 11.90 -0.03
CA LEU A 127 -14.56 11.39 -1.33
C LEU A 127 -15.54 10.35 -1.86
N VAL A 128 -16.00 10.54 -3.10
CA VAL A 128 -17.02 9.71 -3.76
C VAL A 128 -16.50 9.23 -5.11
N ALA A 129 -16.97 8.06 -5.55
CA ALA A 129 -16.58 7.52 -6.85
C ALA A 129 -17.15 8.42 -7.97
N ARG A 130 -16.27 9.01 -8.77
CA ARG A 130 -16.64 9.90 -9.88
C ARG A 130 -17.64 9.24 -10.83
N ASP A 131 -17.38 8.00 -11.22
CA ASP A 131 -18.23 7.26 -12.17
C ASP A 131 -19.65 7.06 -11.63
N ALA A 132 -19.80 6.83 -10.31
CA ALA A 132 -21.10 6.69 -9.67
C ALA A 132 -21.89 8.01 -9.69
N VAL A 133 -21.23 9.15 -9.45
CA VAL A 133 -21.84 10.49 -9.52
C VAL A 133 -22.24 10.83 -10.95
N GLU A 134 -21.35 10.60 -11.92
CA GLU A 134 -21.64 10.86 -13.34
C GLU A 134 -22.82 10.02 -13.85
N LEU A 135 -22.85 8.73 -13.52
CA LEU A 135 -23.95 7.85 -13.87
C LEU A 135 -25.26 8.26 -13.18
N GLY A 136 -25.21 8.60 -11.89
CA GLY A 136 -26.35 9.07 -11.12
C GLY A 136 -26.95 10.34 -11.72
N ALA A 137 -26.11 11.35 -12.02
CA ALA A 137 -26.53 12.60 -12.63
C ALA A 137 -27.10 12.40 -14.05
N TYR A 138 -26.48 11.53 -14.85
CA TYR A 138 -26.97 11.20 -16.19
C TYR A 138 -28.36 10.55 -16.15
N ASN A 139 -28.54 9.56 -15.26
CA ASN A 139 -29.82 8.88 -15.10
C ASN A 139 -30.90 9.83 -14.58
N ALA A 140 -30.57 10.70 -13.61
CA ALA A 140 -31.46 11.73 -13.11
C ALA A 140 -31.99 12.65 -14.23
N GLY A 141 -31.08 13.19 -15.05
CA GLY A 141 -31.44 14.07 -16.17
C GLY A 141 -32.28 13.34 -17.23
N ARG A 142 -31.94 12.08 -17.53
CA ARG A 142 -32.74 11.25 -18.43
C ARG A 142 -34.14 11.01 -17.88
N HIS A 143 -34.28 10.69 -16.59
CA HIS A 143 -35.57 10.43 -15.98
C HIS A 143 -36.46 11.67 -15.97
N LEU A 144 -35.90 12.83 -15.61
CA LEU A 144 -36.59 14.11 -15.68
C LEU A 144 -37.12 14.38 -17.10
N ARG A 145 -36.28 14.20 -18.12
CA ARG A 145 -36.69 14.36 -19.51
C ARG A 145 -37.84 13.41 -19.86
N ASP A 146 -37.69 12.13 -19.57
CA ASP A 146 -38.69 11.12 -19.94
C ASP A 146 -40.04 11.38 -19.22
N GLN A 147 -40.01 11.86 -17.97
CA GLN A 147 -41.22 12.30 -17.25
C GLN A 147 -41.87 13.53 -17.91
N LEU A 148 -41.09 14.59 -18.20
CA LEU A 148 -41.60 15.82 -18.82
C LEU A 148 -42.22 15.60 -20.20
N PHE A 149 -41.69 14.69 -21.00
CA PHE A 149 -42.31 14.35 -22.29
C PHE A 149 -43.49 13.38 -22.11
N GLY A 150 -43.45 12.50 -21.11
CA GLY A 150 -44.52 11.55 -20.80
C GLY A 150 -45.85 12.20 -20.41
N LEU A 151 -45.82 13.42 -19.86
CA LEU A 151 -47.03 14.17 -19.48
C LEU A 151 -47.66 14.99 -20.62
N LEU A 152 -46.94 15.21 -21.74
CA LEU A 152 -47.46 15.98 -22.88
C LEU A 152 -48.76 15.43 -23.47
N PRO A 153 -48.93 14.11 -23.70
CA PRO A 153 -50.19 13.57 -24.20
C PRO A 153 -51.33 13.86 -23.22
N GLN A 154 -51.11 13.72 -21.91
CA GLN A 154 -52.15 13.95 -20.91
C GLN A 154 -52.55 15.43 -20.82
N LEU A 155 -51.56 16.33 -20.90
CA LEU A 155 -51.81 17.77 -20.97
C LEU A 155 -52.60 18.14 -22.22
N SER A 156 -52.21 17.61 -23.39
CA SER A 156 -52.88 17.89 -24.66
C SER A 156 -54.40 17.62 -24.58
N HIS A 157 -54.81 16.45 -24.07
CA HIS A 157 -56.24 16.12 -23.94
C HIS A 157 -56.99 17.06 -22.98
N LYS A 158 -56.35 17.50 -21.89
CA LYS A 158 -56.99 18.41 -20.92
C LYS A 158 -57.09 19.85 -21.43
N LEU A 159 -56.04 20.32 -22.10
CA LEU A 159 -55.99 21.69 -22.62
C LEU A 159 -57.04 21.95 -23.71
N VAL A 160 -57.40 20.93 -24.51
CA VAL A 160 -58.46 21.06 -25.54
C VAL A 160 -59.81 21.46 -24.92
N ALA A 161 -60.08 21.08 -23.68
CA ALA A 161 -61.32 21.42 -22.98
C ALA A 161 -61.26 22.77 -22.24
N MET A 162 -60.10 23.40 -22.14
CA MET A 162 -59.90 24.68 -21.45
C MET A 162 -59.98 25.85 -22.42
N THR A 163 -60.68 26.90 -22.02
CA THR A 163 -60.94 28.08 -22.89
C THR A 163 -60.32 29.37 -22.34
N ASP A 164 -60.11 29.47 -21.02
CA ASP A 164 -59.50 30.63 -20.39
C ASP A 164 -57.96 30.48 -20.34
N PRO A 165 -57.18 31.40 -20.94
CA PRO A 165 -55.73 31.42 -20.84
C PRO A 165 -55.17 31.37 -19.42
N TRP A 166 -55.84 32.00 -18.44
CA TRP A 166 -55.36 32.00 -17.06
C TRP A 166 -55.46 30.61 -16.41
N ASP A 167 -56.59 29.92 -16.62
CA ASP A 167 -56.78 28.55 -16.15
C ASP A 167 -55.80 27.58 -16.81
N ILE A 168 -55.50 27.79 -18.10
CA ILE A 168 -54.48 27.01 -18.84
C ILE A 168 -53.11 27.17 -18.19
N GLU A 169 -52.65 28.40 -17.99
CA GLU A 169 -51.33 28.69 -17.40
C GLU A 169 -51.23 28.12 -15.98
N LYS A 170 -52.26 28.34 -15.16
CA LYS A 170 -52.34 27.81 -13.80
C LYS A 170 -52.27 26.28 -13.79
N HIS A 171 -53.00 25.61 -14.68
CA HIS A 171 -53.00 24.15 -14.77
C HIS A 171 -51.65 23.58 -15.21
N LEU A 172 -51.04 24.19 -16.24
CA LEU A 172 -49.71 23.83 -16.73
C LEU A 172 -48.67 23.99 -15.62
N THR A 173 -48.67 25.14 -14.96
CA THR A 173 -47.72 25.45 -13.88
C THR A 173 -47.86 24.47 -12.71
N ALA A 174 -49.09 24.18 -12.28
CA ALA A 174 -49.34 23.23 -11.20
C ALA A 174 -48.88 21.80 -11.58
N THR A 175 -49.14 21.38 -12.82
CA THR A 175 -48.78 20.04 -13.30
C THR A 175 -47.27 19.89 -13.44
N LEU A 176 -46.60 20.88 -14.04
CA LEU A 176 -45.14 20.89 -14.17
C LEU A 176 -44.47 20.91 -12.80
N ARG A 177 -44.91 21.77 -11.88
CA ARG A 177 -44.37 21.81 -10.51
C ARG A 177 -44.47 20.45 -9.83
N LYS A 178 -45.65 19.83 -9.85
CA LYS A 178 -45.84 18.49 -9.26
C LYS A 178 -44.92 17.44 -9.90
N SER A 179 -44.75 17.49 -11.23
CA SER A 179 -43.86 16.54 -11.93
C SER A 179 -42.39 16.76 -11.56
N LEU A 180 -41.96 18.01 -11.40
CA LEU A 180 -40.58 18.34 -11.02
C LEU A 180 -40.29 17.93 -9.57
N GLU A 181 -41.25 18.14 -8.66
CA GLU A 181 -41.14 17.69 -7.26
C GLU A 181 -41.03 16.16 -7.16
N GLU A 182 -41.81 15.41 -7.96
CA GLU A 182 -41.69 13.95 -8.00
C GLU A 182 -40.35 13.50 -8.62
N ALA A 183 -39.89 14.19 -9.68
CA ALA A 183 -38.60 13.92 -10.30
C ALA A 183 -37.43 14.15 -9.32
N GLU A 184 -37.48 15.24 -8.55
CA GLU A 184 -36.49 15.54 -7.51
C GLU A 184 -36.45 14.44 -6.45
N ARG A 185 -37.60 14.04 -5.92
CA ARG A 185 -37.70 13.02 -4.87
C ARG A 185 -37.12 11.68 -5.32
N MET A 186 -37.50 11.24 -6.53
CA MET A 186 -36.99 10.00 -7.11
C MET A 186 -35.49 10.07 -7.40
N SER A 187 -35.04 11.16 -8.05
CA SER A 187 -33.62 11.37 -8.35
C SER A 187 -32.74 11.41 -7.11
N SER A 188 -33.21 12.01 -6.01
CA SER A 188 -32.47 12.06 -4.75
C SER A 188 -32.32 10.64 -4.17
N SER A 189 -33.39 9.85 -4.16
CA SER A 189 -33.34 8.47 -3.67
C SER A 189 -32.45 7.54 -4.51
N ASP A 190 -32.48 7.72 -5.83
CA ASP A 190 -31.64 6.93 -6.75
C ASP A 190 -30.16 7.31 -6.62
N LEU A 191 -29.86 8.60 -6.40
CA LEU A 191 -28.49 9.06 -6.15
C LEU A 191 -27.95 8.51 -4.83
N GLU A 192 -28.73 8.57 -3.74
CA GLU A 192 -28.35 7.97 -2.45
C GLU A 192 -28.06 6.47 -2.58
N ARG A 193 -28.89 5.75 -3.35
CA ARG A 193 -28.69 4.32 -3.61
C ARG A 193 -27.44 4.06 -4.45
N ALA A 194 -27.18 4.87 -5.48
CA ALA A 194 -25.99 4.74 -6.32
C ALA A 194 -24.70 4.98 -5.52
N MET A 195 -24.74 5.92 -4.56
CA MET A 195 -23.60 6.26 -3.71
C MET A 195 -23.33 5.24 -2.60
N THR A 196 -24.34 4.49 -2.15
CA THR A 196 -24.20 3.44 -1.11
C THR A 196 -23.85 2.07 -1.68
N THR A 197 -24.06 1.85 -2.98
CA THR A 197 -23.80 0.56 -3.66
C THR A 197 -22.40 0.49 -4.29
N SER A 198 -21.69 1.61 -4.41
CA SER A 198 -20.30 1.69 -4.92
C SER A 198 -19.26 1.67 -3.81
#